data_AF-A0A6B0YQI2-F1
#
_entry.id   AF-A0A6B0YQI2-F1
#
_cell.length_a   1.000
_cell.length_b   1.000
_cell.length_c   1.000
_cell.angle_alpha   90.00
_cell.angle_beta   90.00
_cell.angle_gamma   90.00
#
_symmetry.space_group_name_H-M   'P 1'
#
loop_
_entity.id
_entity.type
_entity.pdbx_description
1 polymer ?
#
loop_
_entity_poly.entity_id
_entity_poly.type
_entity_poly.pdbx_seq_one_letter_code
_entity_poly.pdbx_strand_id
1 'polypeptide(L)' 'MYYRLGYGRRVGRGANVWLVVPNDAGVFDGAEFVEGIRCVHPVQAYVDLKGYPERTAEAGEALRRRLFVKGEG' A
#
# COMPACT_ATOMS: atom_id res chain seq x y z
N MET A 1 -11.61 -8.51 0.80
CA MET A 1 -11.24 -7.26 1.49
C MET A 1 -10.07 -7.60 2.41
N TYR A 2 -8.85 -7.15 2.13
CA TYR A 2 -7.62 -7.62 2.79
C TYR A 2 -7.31 -6.94 4.13
N TYR A 3 -8.05 -5.89 4.47
CA TYR A 3 -7.91 -5.15 5.72
C TYR A 3 -9.26 -4.99 6.40
N ARG A 4 -9.26 -4.97 7.72
CA ARG A 4 -10.36 -4.42 8.52
C ARG A 4 -9.98 -2.98 8.86
N LEU A 5 -10.94 -2.05 8.72
CA LEU A 5 -10.76 -0.69 9.23
C LEU A 5 -10.55 -0.77 10.75
N GLY A 6 -9.31 -0.55 11.19
CA GLY A 6 -9.04 -0.15 12.57
C GLY A 6 -9.58 1.26 12.79
N TYR A 7 -9.84 1.62 14.04
CA TYR A 7 -10.32 2.96 14.40
C TYR A 7 -9.38 4.06 13.86
N GLY A 8 -9.70 4.60 12.68
CA GLY A 8 -8.98 5.72 12.09
C GLY A 8 -9.44 7.02 12.74
N ARG A 9 -8.57 7.66 13.54
CA ARG A 9 -8.77 9.08 13.84
C ARG A 9 -8.69 9.83 12.51
N ARG A 10 -9.72 10.61 12.17
CA ARG A 10 -9.63 11.63 11.13
C ARG A 10 -8.55 12.63 11.53
N VAL A 11 -7.33 12.40 11.08
CA VAL A 11 -6.30 13.42 11.00
C VAL A 11 -6.79 14.46 9.99
N GLY A 12 -6.65 15.74 10.35
CA GLY A 12 -7.25 16.88 9.63
C GLY A 12 -6.97 16.87 8.12
N ARG A 13 -7.80 17.59 7.34
CA ARG A 13 -7.68 17.69 5.87
C ARG A 13 -6.21 17.85 5.48
N GLY A 14 -5.64 16.84 4.80
CA GLY A 14 -4.23 16.79 4.39
C GLY A 14 -3.45 15.53 4.79
N ALA A 15 -4.01 14.63 5.59
CA ALA A 15 -3.28 13.45 6.05
C ALA A 15 -3.28 12.28 5.04
N ASN A 16 -2.08 11.91 4.56
CA ASN A 16 -1.84 10.75 3.68
C ASN A 16 -1.57 9.45 4.46
N VAL A 17 -1.95 9.38 5.74
CA VAL A 17 -1.61 8.25 6.62
C VAL A 17 -2.88 7.51 7.01
N TRP A 18 -2.89 6.19 6.77
CA TRP A 18 -3.96 5.28 7.13
C TRP A 18 -3.44 4.25 8.10
N LEU A 19 -4.15 4.04 9.20
CA LEU A 19 -3.90 2.94 10.13
C LEU A 19 -4.90 1.83 9.83
N VAL A 20 -4.40 0.68 9.35
CA VAL A 20 -5.20 -0.48 8.96
C VAL A 20 -4.70 -1.72 9.68
N VAL A 21 -5.60 -2.67 9.93
CA VAL A 21 -5.23 -3.98 10.48
C VAL A 21 -5.35 -4.99 9.34
N PRO A 22 -4.25 -5.65 8.94
CA PRO A 22 -4.30 -6.69 7.92
C PRO A 22 -5.13 -7.88 8.42
N ASN A 23 -5.94 -8.45 7.53
CA ASN A 23 -6.74 -9.63 7.84
C ASN A 23 -5.92 -10.93 7.82
N ASP A 24 -4.74 -10.89 7.22
CA ASP A 24 -3.84 -12.04 7.08
C ASP A 24 -2.36 -11.58 7.14
N ALA A 25 -1.47 -12.47 7.62
CA ALA A 25 -0.05 -12.18 7.77
C ALA A 25 0.71 -12.12 6.43
N GLY A 26 0.20 -12.74 5.36
CA GLY A 26 0.82 -12.78 4.04
C GLY A 26 0.94 -11.41 3.36
N VAL A 27 0.28 -10.37 3.88
CA VAL A 27 0.51 -8.97 3.52
C VAL A 27 1.98 -8.57 3.71
N PHE A 28 2.71 -9.22 4.61
CA PHE A 28 4.12 -8.93 4.87
C PHE A 28 5.09 -9.82 4.09
N ASP A 29 4.61 -10.67 3.18
CA ASP A 29 5.47 -11.51 2.36
C ASP A 29 6.30 -10.65 1.40
N GLY A 30 7.62 -10.85 1.39
CA GLY A 30 8.55 -10.03 0.62
C GLY A 30 8.68 -8.58 1.13
N ALA A 31 8.27 -8.31 2.37
CA ALA A 31 8.52 -7.03 3.01
C ALA A 31 9.99 -6.85 3.37
N GLU A 32 10.48 -5.61 3.27
CA GLU A 32 11.85 -5.23 3.56
C GLU A 32 11.89 -4.09 4.59
N PHE A 33 13.00 -3.99 5.33
CA PHE A 33 13.23 -2.84 6.20
C PHE A 33 14.01 -1.77 5.46
N VAL A 34 13.42 -0.57 5.35
CA VAL A 34 14.06 0.63 4.81
C VAL A 34 14.13 1.64 5.95
N GLU A 35 15.35 2.01 6.36
CA GLU A 35 15.56 2.98 7.46
C GLU A 35 14.83 2.60 8.76
N GLY A 36 14.73 1.30 9.06
CA GLY A 36 14.03 0.78 10.23
C GLY A 36 12.50 0.71 10.10
N ILE A 37 11.94 1.11 8.96
CA ILE A 37 10.51 1.00 8.64
C ILE A 37 10.28 -0.26 7.80
N ARG A 38 9.31 -1.09 8.20
CA ARG A 38 8.92 -2.27 7.42
C ARG A 38 8.02 -1.85 6.26
N CYS A 39 8.52 -2.00 5.04
CA CYS A 39 7.83 -1.69 3.79
C CYS A 39 7.38 -2.99 3.12
N VAL A 40 6.10 -3.08 2.76
CA VAL A 40 5.55 -4.26 2.04
C VAL A 40 6.08 -4.36 0.62
N HIS A 41 6.00 -5.56 0.04
CA HIS A 41 6.37 -5.76 -1.36
C HIS A 41 5.55 -4.83 -2.29
N PRO A 42 6.13 -4.26 -3.36
CA PRO A 42 5.41 -3.32 -4.23
C PRO A 42 4.10 -3.86 -4.84
N VAL A 43 4.02 -5.17 -5.09
CA VAL A 43 2.78 -5.82 -5.55
C VAL A 43 1.69 -5.74 -4.48
N GLN A 44 2.04 -5.95 -3.21
CA GLN A 44 1.10 -5.81 -2.10
C GLN A 44 0.61 -4.36 -2.00
N ALA A 45 1.54 -3.39 -2.05
CA ALA A 45 1.18 -1.97 -2.06
C ALA A 45 0.21 -1.62 -3.21
N TYR A 46 0.39 -2.19 -4.40
CA TYR A 46 -0.55 -2.01 -5.51
C TYR A 46 -1.95 -2.57 -5.21
N VAL A 47 -2.04 -3.77 -4.63
CA VAL A 47 -3.31 -4.40 -4.24
C VAL A 47 -4.01 -3.58 -3.16
N ASP A 48 -3.26 -3.05 -2.20
CA ASP A 48 -3.78 -2.19 -1.13
C ASP A 48 -4.38 -0.92 -1.70
N LEU A 49 -3.65 -0.23 -2.58
CA LEU A 49 -4.10 1.00 -3.22
C LEU A 49 -5.34 0.78 -4.09
N LYS A 50 -5.44 -0.35 -4.80
CA LYS A 50 -6.63 -0.70 -5.60
C LYS A 50 -7.90 -0.83 -4.74
N GLY A 51 -7.76 -1.10 -3.44
CA GLY A 51 -8.89 -1.27 -2.51
C GLY A 51 -9.48 0.02 -1.94
N TYR A 52 -8.83 1.18 -2.11
CA TYR A 52 -9.28 2.47 -1.58
C TYR A 52 -9.60 3.44 -2.73
N PRO A 53 -10.71 4.21 -2.68
CA PRO A 53 -10.99 5.27 -3.66
C PRO A 53 -10.45 6.64 -3.22
N GLU A 54 -10.24 7.54 -4.19
CA GLU A 54 -9.91 8.99 -4.11
C GLU A 54 -8.44 9.43 -4.34
N ARG A 55 -7.42 8.85 -3.70
CA ARG A 55 -5.99 9.28 -3.87
C ARG A 55 -5.01 8.18 -4.26
N THR A 56 -5.50 6.96 -4.28
CA THR A 56 -4.75 5.72 -4.42
C THR A 56 -4.67 5.25 -5.88
N ALA A 57 -5.51 5.79 -6.78
CA ALA A 57 -5.44 5.50 -8.21
C ALA A 57 -4.14 6.02 -8.84
N GLU A 58 -3.74 7.26 -8.58
CA GLU A 58 -2.49 7.84 -9.09
C GLU A 58 -1.25 7.10 -8.57
N ALA A 59 -1.20 6.85 -7.25
CA ALA A 59 -0.13 6.09 -6.62
C ALA A 59 -0.05 4.63 -7.15
N GLY A 60 -1.21 4.01 -7.36
CA GLY A 60 -1.32 2.66 -7.94
C GLY A 60 -0.82 2.61 -9.38
N GLU A 61 -1.15 3.61 -10.20
CA GLU A 61 -0.62 3.73 -11.56
C GLU A 61 0.89 4.00 -11.61
N ALA A 62 1.42 4.83 -10.70
CA ALA A 62 2.85 5.05 -10.59
C ALA A 62 3.60 3.76 -10.24
N LEU A 63 3.09 2.99 -9.27
CA LEU A 63 3.64 1.67 -8.93
C LEU A 63 3.51 0.68 -10.08
N ARG A 64 2.35 0.62 -10.74
CA ARG A 64 2.15 -0.24 -11.92
C ARG A 64 3.17 0.09 -13.01
N ARG A 65 3.41 1.37 -13.33
CA ARG A 65 4.44 1.75 -14.29
C ARG A 65 5.83 1.30 -13.84
N ARG A 66 6.18 1.49 -12.57
CA ARG A 66 7.50 1.08 -12.05
C ARG A 66 7.72 -0.43 -12.06
N LEU A 67 6.67 -1.22 -11.79
CA LEU A 67 6.76 -2.68 -11.68
C LEU A 67 6.60 -3.41 -13.01
N PHE A 68 5.81 -2.86 -13.93
CA PHE A 68 5.44 -3.55 -15.18
C PHE A 68 6.04 -2.93 -16.45
N VAL A 69 6.84 -1.85 -16.35
CA VAL A 69 7.53 -1.23 -17.51
C VAL A 69 9.00 -1.67 -17.64
N LYS A 70 9.48 -2.64 -16.86
CA LYS A 70 10.78 -3.27 -17.12
C LYS A 70 10.63 -4.72 -17.56
N GLY A 71 10.21 -4.87 -18.81
CA GLY A 71 10.40 -6.06 -19.62
C GLY A 71 11.31 -5.74 -20.81
N GLU A 72 12.49 -5.17 -20.55
CA GLU A 72 13.63 -5.22 -21.47
C GLU A 72 14.90 -5.36 -20.62
N GLY A 73 15.56 -6.51 -20.77
CA GLY A 73 16.70 -7.00 -20.00
C GLY A 73 16.79 -8.50 -20.13
#